data_AF-A0A517Q000-F1
#
_entry.id   AF-A0A517Q000-F1
#
_cell.length_a   1.000
_cell.length_b   1.000
_cell.length_c   1.000
_cell.angle_alpha   90.00
_cell.angle_beta   90.00
_cell.angle_gamma   90.00
#
_symmetry.space_group_name_H-M   'P 1'
#
loop_
_entity.id
_entity.type
_entity.pdbx_description
1 polymer ?
#
loop_
_entity_poly.entity_id
_entity_poly.type
_entity_poly.pdbx_seq_one_letter_code
_entity_poly.pdbx_strand_id
1 'polypeptide(L)'
;MIKEDKYRHALYALHVFFVSVRYNAAMAGDKRMSHAFDCLEIIPDYILDEADKTENIRGLIKDLVDLYPACSHALEVLDQETPPVF
;
A
#
# COMPACT_ATOMS: atom_id res chain seq x y z
N MET A 1 -8.15 -16.49 -9.16
CA MET A 1 -9.24 -15.51 -8.98
C MET A 1 -9.82 -15.71 -7.58
N ILE A 2 -9.61 -14.75 -6.68
CA ILE A 2 -10.23 -14.79 -5.34
C ILE A 2 -11.75 -14.57 -5.56
N LYS A 3 -12.60 -15.41 -4.96
CA LYS A 3 -14.06 -15.22 -5.04
C LYS A 3 -14.44 -13.85 -4.46
N GLU A 4 -15.46 -13.21 -5.01
CA GLU A 4 -15.85 -11.81 -4.70
C GLU A 4 -16.09 -11.57 -3.19
N ASP A 5 -16.60 -12.57 -2.47
CA ASP A 5 -16.73 -12.59 -1.01
C ASP A 5 -15.37 -12.60 -0.30
N LYS A 6 -14.40 -13.35 -0.82
CA LYS A 6 -13.04 -13.48 -0.26
C LYS A 6 -12.16 -12.26 -0.52
N TYR A 7 -12.42 -11.46 -1.55
CA TYR A 7 -11.66 -10.24 -1.85
C TYR A 7 -11.78 -9.21 -0.72
N ARG A 8 -13.00 -8.97 -0.24
CA ARG A 8 -13.26 -8.06 0.89
C ARG A 8 -12.59 -8.54 2.18
N HIS A 9 -12.62 -9.85 2.44
CA HIS A 9 -11.93 -10.44 3.59
C HIS A 9 -10.40 -10.33 3.48
N ALA A 10 -9.84 -10.47 2.27
CA ALA A 10 -8.41 -10.32 2.03
C ALA A 10 -7.94 -8.86 2.24
N LEU A 11 -8.71 -7.88 1.74
CA LEU A 11 -8.44 -6.46 2.00
C LEU A 11 -8.53 -6.13 3.49
N TYR A 12 -9.56 -6.63 4.19
CA TYR A 12 -9.70 -6.41 5.63
C TYR A 12 -8.54 -7.05 6.43
N ALA A 13 -8.11 -8.25 6.05
CA ALA A 13 -6.96 -8.91 6.68
C ALA A 13 -5.66 -8.12 6.46
N LEU A 14 -5.45 -7.56 5.26
CA LEU A 14 -4.32 -6.68 4.96
C LEU A 14 -4.35 -5.40 5.80
N HIS A 15 -5.51 -4.77 5.93
CA HIS A 15 -5.69 -3.60 6.79
C HIS A 15 -5.34 -3.91 8.25
N VAL A 16 -5.90 -4.99 8.82
CA VAL A 16 -5.60 -5.39 10.21
C VAL A 16 -4.11 -5.66 10.41
N PHE A 17 -3.44 -6.28 9.42
CA PHE A 17 -2.01 -6.51 9.46
C PHE A 17 -1.22 -5.19 9.47
N PHE A 18 -1.52 -4.25 8.56
CA PHE A 18 -0.83 -2.95 8.49
C PHE A 18 -0.97 -2.14 9.77
N VAL A 19 -2.19 -2.03 10.32
CA VAL A 19 -2.45 -1.32 11.58
C VAL A 19 -1.64 -1.93 12.73
N SER A 20 -1.57 -3.26 12.80
CA SER A 20 -0.85 -3.98 13.86
C SER A 20 0.67 -3.76 13.78
N VAL A 21 1.24 -3.83 12.58
CA VAL A 21 2.69 -3.62 12.40
C VAL A 21 3.06 -2.15 12.64
N ARG A 22 2.23 -1.21 12.17
CA ARG A 22 2.40 0.22 12.45
C ARG A 22 2.46 0.50 13.95
N TYR A 23 1.50 -0.01 14.72
CA TYR A 23 1.44 0.19 16.17
C TYR A 23 2.73 -0.31 16.85
N ASN A 24 3.21 -1.49 16.46
CA ASN A 24 4.44 -2.05 16.99
C ASN A 24 5.69 -1.24 16.60
N ALA A 25 5.78 -0.78 15.35
CA ALA A 25 6.88 0.07 14.88
C ALA A 25 6.94 1.40 15.64
N ALA A 26 5.77 2.03 15.86
CA ALA A 26 5.66 3.25 16.66
C ALA A 26 6.12 3.02 18.12
N MET A 27 5.71 1.91 18.74
CA MET A 27 6.17 1.54 20.10
C MET A 27 7.68 1.26 20.16
N ALA A 28 8.25 0.68 19.11
CA ALA A 28 9.69 0.42 18.99
C ALA A 28 10.51 1.68 18.63
N GLY A 29 9.85 2.81 18.36
CA GLY A 29 10.51 4.06 17.95
C GLY A 29 10.96 4.09 16.49
N ASP A 30 10.59 3.10 15.67
CA ASP A 30 10.89 3.05 14.24
C ASP A 30 9.87 3.87 13.45
N LYS A 31 10.12 5.18 13.39
CA LYS A 31 9.26 6.14 12.67
C LYS A 31 9.22 5.88 11.15
N ARG A 32 10.31 5.35 10.57
CA ARG A 32 10.41 5.09 9.13
C ARG A 32 9.48 3.95 8.74
N MET A 33 9.50 2.86 9.51
CA MET A 33 8.60 1.73 9.30
C MET A 33 7.14 2.11 9.61
N SER A 34 6.89 2.84 10.70
CA SER A 34 5.55 3.34 11.03
C SER A 34 4.94 4.15 9.88
N HIS A 35 5.69 5.10 9.32
CA HIS A 35 5.21 5.95 8.23
C HIS A 35 4.91 5.15 6.95
N ALA A 36 5.75 4.16 6.62
CA ALA A 36 5.48 3.31 5.46
C ALA A 36 4.18 2.51 5.60
N PHE A 37 3.84 2.06 6.82
CA PHE A 37 2.56 1.40 7.04
C PHE A 37 1.37 2.37 6.97
N ASP A 38 1.52 3.64 7.41
CA ASP A 38 0.48 4.66 7.20
C ASP A 38 0.17 4.84 5.71
N CYS A 39 1.21 4.88 4.85
CA CYS A 39 1.03 5.02 3.40
C CYS A 39 0.35 3.79 2.76
N LEU A 40 0.55 2.59 3.30
CA LEU A 40 -0.03 1.36 2.76
C LEU A 40 -1.48 1.14 3.23
N GLU A 41 -1.84 1.63 4.41
CA GLU A 41 -3.17 1.48 4.99
C GLU A 41 -4.27 2.20 4.18
N ILE A 42 -3.92 3.32 3.54
CA ILE A 42 -4.88 4.16 2.79
C ILE A 42 -5.10 3.71 1.33
N ILE A 43 -4.20 2.90 0.77
CA ILE A 43 -4.29 2.44 -0.64
C ILE A 43 -5.57 1.63 -0.91
N PRO A 44 -6.00 0.69 -0.04
CA PRO A 44 -7.27 -0.01 -0.21
C PRO A 44 -8.47 0.93 -0.32
N ASP A 45 -8.51 1.99 0.48
CA ASP A 45 -9.62 2.97 0.43
C ASP A 45 -9.61 3.72 -0.90
N TYR A 46 -8.44 4.08 -1.42
CA TYR A 46 -8.31 4.71 -2.74
C TYR A 46 -8.70 3.79 -3.90
N ILE A 47 -8.46 2.48 -3.78
CA ILE A 47 -8.88 1.49 -4.79
C ILE A 47 -10.41 1.33 -4.81
N LEU A 48 -11.07 1.52 -3.66
CA LEU A 48 -12.51 1.37 -3.52
C LEU A 48 -13.30 2.67 -3.79
N ASP A 49 -12.62 3.81 -3.91
CA ASP A 49 -13.23 5.11 -4.24
C ASP A 49 -13.68 5.12 -5.70
N GLU A 50 -14.83 5.73 -5.98
CA GLU A 50 -15.37 5.88 -7.34
C GLU A 50 -14.61 6.93 -8.16
N ALA A 51 -13.92 7.87 -7.49
CA ALA A 51 -13.09 8.86 -8.13
C ALA A 51 -11.70 8.30 -8.47
N ASP A 52 -11.10 8.77 -9.58
CA ASP A 52 -9.73 8.40 -9.95
C ASP A 52 -8.73 8.92 -8.90
N LYS A 53 -8.05 7.98 -8.23
CA LYS A 53 -7.01 8.23 -7.22
C LYS A 53 -5.60 7.89 -7.70
N THR A 54 -5.40 7.67 -9.00
CA THR A 54 -4.12 7.18 -9.53
C THR A 54 -2.94 8.05 -9.10
N GLU A 55 -3.07 9.38 -9.18
CA GLU A 55 -2.01 10.30 -8.75
C GLU A 55 -1.79 10.34 -7.23
N ASN A 56 -2.85 10.10 -6.44
CA ASN A 56 -2.70 9.97 -4.98
C ASN A 56 -1.94 8.68 -4.62
N ILE A 57 -2.27 7.56 -5.28
CA ILE A 57 -1.54 6.30 -5.12
C ILE A 57 -0.09 6.45 -5.56
N ARG A 58 0.17 7.12 -6.69
CA ARG A 58 1.52 7.44 -7.17
C ARG A 58 2.32 8.23 -6.13
N GLY A 59 1.71 9.24 -5.52
CA GLY A 59 2.32 10.03 -4.44
C GLY A 59 2.76 9.15 -3.26
N LEU A 60 1.87 8.26 -2.79
CA LEU A 60 2.18 7.35 -1.69
C LEU A 60 3.30 6.35 -2.04
N ILE A 61 3.29 5.80 -3.24
CA ILE A 61 4.36 4.90 -3.70
C ILE A 61 5.69 5.65 -3.79
N LYS A 62 5.68 6.91 -4.24
CA LYS A 62 6.88 7.74 -4.26
C LYS A 62 7.43 7.98 -2.86
N ASP A 63 6.58 8.34 -1.91
CA ASP A 63 6.98 8.50 -0.50
C ASP A 63 7.58 7.21 0.06
N LEU A 64 7.00 6.05 -0.28
CA LEU A 64 7.53 4.74 0.10
C LEU A 64 8.88 4.42 -0.56
N VAL A 65 9.08 4.81 -1.82
CA VAL A 65 10.37 4.64 -2.52
C VAL A 65 11.43 5.57 -1.95
N ASP A 66 11.09 6.80 -1.60
CA ASP A 66 12.01 7.73 -0.92
C ASP A 66 12.45 7.17 0.44
N LEU A 67 11.52 6.52 1.16
CA LEU A 67 11.84 5.77 2.38
C LEU A 67 12.61 4.49 2.11
N TYR A 68 12.35 3.76 1.02
CA TYR A 68 12.97 2.47 0.70
C TYR A 68 13.43 2.43 -0.78
N PRO A 69 14.60 3.00 -1.10
CA PRO A 69 15.04 3.17 -2.50
C PRO A 69 15.21 1.87 -3.28
N ALA A 70 15.44 0.74 -2.59
CA ALA A 70 15.49 -0.59 -3.20
C ALA A 70 14.15 -1.02 -3.85
N CYS A 71 13.06 -0.33 -3.54
CA CYS A 71 11.72 -0.57 -4.08
C CYS A 71 11.38 0.33 -5.27
N SER A 72 12.35 1.04 -5.87
CA SER A 72 12.13 2.02 -6.94
C SER A 72 11.33 1.48 -8.14
N HIS A 73 11.44 0.18 -8.44
CA HIS A 73 10.68 -0.49 -9.50
C HIS A 73 9.16 -0.42 -9.30
N ALA A 74 8.66 -0.19 -8.07
CA ALA A 74 7.23 -0.08 -7.81
C ALA A 74 6.55 1.07 -8.58
N LEU A 75 7.26 2.18 -8.80
CA LEU A 75 6.75 3.31 -9.60
C LEU A 75 6.63 2.92 -11.08
N GLU A 76 7.63 2.20 -11.60
CA GLU A 76 7.64 1.73 -12.98
C GLU A 76 6.50 0.73 -13.25
N VAL A 77 6.17 -0.10 -12.28
CA VAL A 77 5.05 -1.05 -12.37
C VAL A 77 3.69 -0.34 -12.32
N LEU A 78 3.55 0.74 -11.55
CA LEU A 78 2.32 1.53 -11.50
C LEU A 78 1.99 2.15 -12.87
N ASP A 79 3.02 2.52 -13.64
CA ASP A 79 2.88 3.15 -14.95
C ASP A 79 2.61 2.17 -16.10
N GLN A 80 2.61 0.87 -15.83
CA GLN A 80 2.33 -0.14 -16.86
C GLN A 80 0.82 -0.31 -17.04
N GLU A 81 0.36 -0.26 -18.29
CA GLU A 81 -1.04 -0.54 -18.64
C GLU A 81 -1.47 -1.96 -18.22
N THR A 82 -0.52 -2.89 -18.06
CA THR A 82 -0.78 -4.27 -17.64
C THR A 82 0.15 -4.65 -16.49
N PRO A 83 -0.35 -5.21 -15.38
CA PRO A 83 0.51 -5.71 -14.31
C PRO A 83 1.49 -6.76 -14.84
N PRO A 84 2.78 -6.71 -14.46
CA PRO A 84 3.75 -7.70 -14.89
C PRO A 84 3.36 -9.08 -14.38
N VAL A 85 3.47 -10.08 -15.26
CA VAL A 85 3.26 -11.49 -14.92
C VAL A 85 4.58 -12.01 -14.35
N PHE A 86 4.65 -12.17 -13.02
CA PHE A 86 5.75 -12.83 -12.34
C PHE A 86 5.55 -14.35 -12.32
#